data_AF-W1YQ78-F1
#
_entry.id   AF-W1YQ78-F1
#
_cell.length_a   1.000
_cell.length_b   1.000
_cell.length_c   1.000
_cell.angle_alpha   90.00
_cell.angle_beta   90.00
_cell.angle_gamma   90.00
#
_symmetry.space_group_name_H-M   'P 1'
#
loop_
_entity.id
_entity.type
_entity.pdbx_description
1 polymer ?
#
loop_
_entity_poly.entity_id
_entity_poly.type
_entity_poly.pdbx_seq_one_letter_code
_entity_poly.pdbx_strand_id
1 'polypeptide(L)'
;FSSLAAPIDFAGGTVVHINAGVAGFFLAVAIGRRRGFGRVPMRPHNLPLTMLGAGLLWIGWFGFNAGSALTADGVAGLAWVNTTVAACAAVLGWLAV
;
A
#
# COMPACT_ATOMS: atom_id res chain seq x y z
N PHE A 1 10.16 -8.92 -28.82
CA PHE A 1 9.37 -8.35 -27.71
C PHE A 1 7.93 -8.90 -27.63
N SER A 2 7.40 -9.59 -28.64
CA SER A 2 6.08 -10.25 -28.63
C SER A 2 5.99 -11.53 -27.79
N SER A 3 7.09 -11.95 -27.13
CA SER A 3 7.17 -13.21 -26.35
C SER A 3 7.18 -13.00 -24.83
N LEU A 4 7.06 -11.76 -24.35
CA LEU A 4 6.88 -11.48 -22.93
C LEU A 4 5.39 -11.41 -22.65
N ALA A 5 4.91 -12.19 -21.68
CA ALA A 5 3.54 -12.09 -21.20
C ALA A 5 3.22 -10.62 -20.86
N ALA A 6 2.04 -10.15 -21.26
CA ALA A 6 1.60 -8.81 -20.92
C ALA A 6 1.59 -8.66 -19.38
N PRO A 7 2.21 -7.60 -18.82
CA PRO A 7 2.23 -7.41 -17.38
C PRO A 7 0.79 -7.20 -16.88
N ILE A 8 0.42 -7.94 -15.84
CA ILE A 8 -0.89 -7.82 -15.19
C ILE A 8 -0.72 -6.90 -13.99
N ASP A 9 -1.31 -5.71 -14.08
CA ASP A 9 -1.38 -4.74 -12.99
C ASP A 9 -2.81 -4.23 -12.87
N PHE A 10 -3.59 -4.81 -11.96
CA PHE A 10 -5.03 -4.56 -11.87
C PHE A 10 -5.36 -3.18 -11.29
N ALA A 11 -4.63 -2.74 -10.26
CA ALA A 11 -4.94 -1.50 -9.54
C ALA A 11 -3.70 -0.62 -9.27
N GLY A 12 -2.56 -0.88 -9.91
CA GLY A 12 -1.39 -0.01 -9.84
C GLY A 12 -0.30 -0.45 -8.87
N GLY A 13 -0.07 -1.77 -8.73
CA GLY A 13 1.11 -2.31 -8.06
C GLY A 13 2.41 -1.70 -8.59
N THR A 14 2.55 -1.59 -9.91
CA THR A 14 3.70 -0.97 -10.55
C THR A 14 3.55 0.55 -10.66
N VAL A 15 2.41 1.01 -11.19
CA VAL A 15 2.17 2.42 -11.53
C VAL A 15 2.16 3.32 -10.29
N VAL A 16 1.63 2.83 -9.17
CA VAL A 16 1.45 3.60 -7.93
C VAL A 16 2.46 3.17 -6.88
N HIS A 17 2.43 1.91 -6.45
CA HIS A 17 3.12 1.50 -5.23
C HIS A 17 4.63 1.32 -5.41
N ILE A 18 5.07 0.58 -6.44
CA ILE A 18 6.51 0.44 -6.72
C ILE A 18 7.10 1.79 -7.12
N ASN A 19 6.42 2.54 -7.97
CA ASN A 19 6.87 3.87 -8.39
C ASN A 19 7.08 4.81 -7.17
N ALA A 20 6.05 5.01 -6.34
CA ALA A 20 6.17 5.88 -5.16
C ALA A 20 7.16 5.34 -4.13
N GLY A 21 7.24 4.01 -3.95
CA GLY A 21 8.17 3.38 -3.02
C GLY A 21 9.63 3.56 -3.42
N VAL A 22 9.97 3.31 -4.68
CA VAL A 22 11.33 3.50 -5.22
C VAL A 22 11.71 4.97 -5.20
N ALA A 23 10.82 5.86 -5.65
CA ALA A 23 11.06 7.30 -5.60
C ALA A 23 11.28 7.80 -4.15
N GLY A 24 10.45 7.36 -3.21
CA GLY A 24 10.57 7.68 -1.78
C GLY A 24 11.88 7.19 -1.17
N PHE A 25 12.34 5.99 -1.53
CA PHE A 25 13.62 5.45 -1.10
C PHE A 25 14.79 6.31 -1.60
N PHE A 26 14.86 6.57 -2.90
CA PHE A 26 15.95 7.38 -3.46
C PHE A 26 15.95 8.81 -2.93
N LEU A 27 14.77 9.40 -2.73
CA LEU A 27 14.64 10.71 -2.10
C LEU A 27 15.15 10.70 -0.65
N ALA A 28 14.80 9.68 0.14
CA ALA A 28 15.28 9.55 1.52
C ALA A 28 16.81 9.39 1.59
N VAL A 29 17.41 8.68 0.63
CA VAL A 29 18.87 8.56 0.49
C VAL A 29 19.49 9.90 0.11
N ALA A 30 18.91 10.62 -0.85
CA ALA A 30 19.42 11.90 -1.32
C ALA A 30 19.36 13.01 -0.25
N ILE A 31 18.27 13.08 0.53
CA ILE A 31 18.10 14.04 1.64
C ILE A 31 19.02 13.69 2.82
N GLY A 32 19.28 12.40 3.03
CA GLY A 32 20.08 11.90 4.15
C GLY A 32 19.27 11.68 5.44
N ARG A 33 19.91 11.04 6.43
CA ARG A 33 19.24 10.59 7.66
C ARG A 33 18.92 11.75 8.59
N ARG A 34 17.75 11.71 9.22
CA ARG A 34 17.38 12.64 10.29
C ARG A 34 18.40 12.57 11.43
N ARG A 35 18.73 13.73 12.04
CA ARG A 35 19.59 13.80 13.23
C ARG A 35 19.05 12.89 14.34
N GLY A 36 19.92 12.05 14.91
CA GLY A 36 19.55 11.09 15.95
C GLY A 36 18.94 9.79 15.45
N PHE A 37 18.78 9.57 14.14
CA PHE A 37 18.28 8.30 13.60
C PHE A 37 19.15 7.12 14.04
N GLY A 38 18.53 6.10 14.62
CA GLY A 38 19.21 4.93 15.20
C GLY A 38 19.91 5.18 16.55
N ARG A 39 19.90 6.42 17.06
CA ARG A 39 20.50 6.77 18.37
C ARG A 39 19.48 7.25 19.40
N VAL A 40 18.40 7.88 18.95
CA VAL A 40 17.33 8.41 19.79
C VAL A 40 15.99 7.81 19.36
N PRO A 41 15.13 7.33 20.28
CA PRO A 41 13.81 6.84 19.93
C PRO A 41 12.96 7.92 19.26
N MET A 42 12.47 7.65 18.05
CA MET A 42 11.59 8.54 17.28
C MET A 42 10.13 8.07 17.40
N ARG A 43 9.55 8.19 18.60
CA ARG A 43 8.16 7.75 18.84
C ARG A 43 7.16 8.64 18.10
N PRO A 44 6.05 8.07 17.58
CA PRO A 44 4.96 8.88 17.04
C PRO A 44 4.36 9.72 18.17
N HIS A 45 4.10 10.99 17.89
CA HIS A 45 3.52 11.92 18.87
C HIS A 45 2.02 11.67 19.08
N ASN A 46 1.32 11.11 18.09
CA ASN A 46 -0.11 10.83 18.14
C ASN A 46 -0.42 9.53 17.37
N LEU A 47 -0.43 8.41 18.11
CA LEU A 47 -0.77 7.10 17.56
C LEU A 47 -2.25 6.99 17.12
N PRO A 48 -3.24 7.50 17.89
CA PRO A 48 -4.64 7.50 17.44
C PRO A 48 -4.85 8.17 16.08
N LEU A 49 -4.19 9.30 15.81
CA LEU A 49 -4.27 9.97 14.50
C LEU A 49 -3.68 9.11 13.37
N THR A 50 -2.60 8.39 13.65
CA THR A 50 -2.01 7.44 12.70
C THR A 50 -2.98 6.29 12.39
N MET A 51 -3.66 5.77 13.41
CA MET A 51 -4.67 4.71 13.24
C MET A 51 -5.91 5.20 12.50
N LEU A 52 -6.35 6.44 12.73
CA LEU A 52 -7.42 7.07 11.95
C LEU A 52 -7.03 7.13 10.46
N GLY A 53 -5.80 7.57 10.16
CA GLY A 53 -5.28 7.58 8.78
C GLY A 53 -5.27 6.19 8.14
N ALA A 54 -4.81 5.17 8.87
CA ALA A 54 -4.84 3.79 8.40
C ALA A 54 -6.26 3.28 8.11
N GLY A 55 -7.23 3.61 8.97
CA GLY A 55 -8.63 3.25 8.75
C GLY A 55 -9.23 3.93 7.52
N LEU A 56 -8.96 5.23 7.33
CA LEU A 56 -9.39 5.96 6.14
C LEU A 56 -8.75 5.41 4.86
N LEU A 57 -7.46 5.06 4.90
CA LEU A 57 -6.77 4.43 3.78
C LEU A 57 -7.43 3.10 3.41
N TRP A 58 -7.73 2.24 4.39
CA TRP A 58 -8.38 0.95 4.12
C TRP A 58 -9.76 1.15 3.48
N ILE A 59 -10.59 2.04 4.04
CA ILE A 59 -11.91 2.35 3.47
C ILE A 59 -11.78 2.86 2.02
N GLY A 60 -10.87 3.81 1.77
CA GLY A 60 -10.61 4.30 0.42
C GLY A 60 -10.09 3.24 -0.53
N TRP A 61 -9.37 2.24 -0.02
CA TRP A 61 -8.75 1.18 -0.82
C TRP A 61 -9.76 0.25 -1.49
N PHE A 62 -10.98 0.14 -0.96
CA PHE A 62 -12.06 -0.57 -1.64
C PHE A 62 -12.44 0.11 -2.95
N GLY A 63 -12.54 1.44 -2.97
CA GLY A 63 -12.78 2.20 -4.19
C GLY A 63 -11.59 2.13 -5.14
N PHE A 64 -10.36 2.15 -4.60
CA PHE A 64 -9.13 2.04 -5.38
C PHE A 64 -9.03 0.70 -6.13
N ASN A 65 -9.21 -0.43 -5.42
CA ASN A 65 -9.11 -1.76 -6.02
C ASN A 65 -10.37 -2.14 -6.79
N ALA A 66 -11.54 -2.18 -6.14
CA ALA A 66 -12.76 -2.63 -6.81
C ALA A 66 -13.18 -1.67 -7.95
N GLY A 67 -12.97 -0.36 -7.78
CA GLY A 67 -13.24 0.63 -8.81
C GLY A 67 -12.32 0.53 -10.03
N SER A 68 -11.15 -0.12 -9.91
CA SER A 68 -10.28 -0.39 -11.06
C SER A 68 -10.90 -1.38 -12.07
N ALA A 69 -12.00 -2.06 -11.71
CA ALA A 69 -12.81 -2.83 -12.66
C ALA A 69 -13.63 -1.93 -13.61
N LEU A 70 -13.79 -0.63 -13.31
CA LEU A 70 -14.57 0.37 -14.08
C LEU A 70 -16.07 0.05 -14.26
N THR A 71 -16.55 -1.02 -13.64
CA THR A 71 -17.94 -1.44 -13.64
C THR A 71 -18.25 -2.20 -12.36
N ALA A 72 -19.53 -2.29 -11.99
CA ALA A 72 -19.98 -3.08 -10.84
C ALA A 72 -20.34 -4.50 -11.27
N ASP A 73 -19.33 -5.36 -11.40
CA ASP A 73 -19.48 -6.74 -11.86
C ASP A 73 -18.80 -7.77 -10.93
N GLY A 74 -18.70 -9.02 -11.37
CA GLY A 74 -18.04 -10.08 -10.61
C GLY A 74 -16.54 -9.84 -10.37
N VAL A 75 -15.86 -9.10 -11.25
CA VAL A 75 -14.44 -8.75 -11.09
C VAL A 75 -14.29 -7.69 -10.00
N ALA A 76 -15.15 -6.67 -9.99
CA ALA A 76 -15.20 -5.69 -8.90
C ALA A 76 -15.49 -6.36 -7.55
N GLY A 77 -16.44 -7.30 -7.52
CA GLY A 77 -16.75 -8.08 -6.32
C GLY A 77 -15.56 -8.91 -5.82
N LEU A 78 -14.86 -9.60 -6.73
CA LEU A 78 -13.65 -10.36 -6.39
C LEU A 78 -12.54 -9.45 -5.86
N ALA A 79 -12.31 -8.32 -6.51
CA ALA A 79 -11.31 -7.34 -6.07
C ALA A 79 -11.64 -6.77 -4.68
N TRP A 80 -12.92 -6.50 -4.41
CA TRP A 80 -13.37 -6.04 -3.09
C TRP A 80 -13.09 -7.06 -1.99
N VAL A 81 -13.46 -8.34 -2.21
CA VAL A 81 -13.20 -9.42 -1.24
C VAL A 81 -11.69 -9.61 -1.02
N ASN A 82 -10.92 -9.69 -2.10
CA ASN A 82 -9.47 -9.84 -2.01
C ASN A 82 -8.80 -8.68 -1.29
N THR A 83 -9.31 -7.45 -1.43
CA THR A 83 -8.79 -6.27 -0.72
C THR A 83 -8.87 -6.44 0.80
N THR A 84 -10.01 -6.88 1.33
CA THR A 84 -10.15 -7.16 2.77
C THR A 84 -9.28 -8.34 3.21
N VAL A 85 -9.37 -9.46 2.49
CA VAL A 85 -8.71 -10.71 2.89
C VAL A 85 -7.19 -10.54 2.89
N ALA A 86 -6.63 -9.92 1.85
CA ALA A 86 -5.20 -9.66 1.77
C ALA A 86 -4.72 -8.69 2.87
N ALA A 87 -5.48 -7.62 3.15
CA ALA A 87 -5.14 -6.69 4.22
C ALA A 87 -5.15 -7.38 5.60
N CYS A 88 -6.18 -8.17 5.91
CA CYS A 88 -6.24 -8.95 7.14
C CYS A 88 -5.08 -9.96 7.24
N ALA A 89 -4.80 -10.70 6.17
CA ALA A 89 -3.69 -11.66 6.15
C ALA A 89 -2.33 -10.98 6.35
N ALA A 90 -2.12 -9.81 5.76
CA ALA A 90 -0.90 -9.02 5.96
C ALA A 90 -0.75 -8.54 7.40
N VAL A 91 -1.82 -8.06 8.03
CA VAL A 91 -1.81 -7.67 9.45
C VAL A 91 -1.51 -8.87 10.35
N LEU A 92 -2.15 -10.01 10.12
CA LEU A 92 -1.87 -11.23 10.88
C LEU A 92 -0.41 -11.70 10.71
N GLY A 93 0.10 -11.65 9.48
CA GLY A 93 1.51 -11.95 9.19
C GLY A 93 2.47 -11.00 9.91
N TRP A 94 2.15 -9.71 9.97
CA TRP A 94 2.93 -8.73 10.72
C TRP A 94 2.91 -8.97 12.23
N LEU A 95 1.77 -9.40 12.79
CA LEU A 95 1.64 -9.66 14.22
C LEU A 95 2.30 -10.98 14.64
N ALA A 96 2.52 -11.90 13.70
CA ALA A 96 3.10 -13.22 13.95
C ALA A 96 4.63 -13.22 14.06
N VAL A 97 5.31 -12.18 13.53
CA VAL A 97 6.78 -12.07 13.47
C VAL A 97 7.25 -10.84 14.23
#